data_AF-A0A6B1ERL2-F1
#
_entry.id   AF-A0A6B1ERL2-F1
#
_cell.length_a   1.000
_cell.length_b   1.000
_cell.length_c   1.000
_cell.angle_alpha   90.00
_cell.angle_beta   90.00
_cell.angle_gamma   90.00
#
_symmetry.space_group_name_H-M   'P 1'
#
loop_
_entity.id
_entity.type
_entity.pdbx_description
1 polymer ?
#
loop_
_entity_poly.entity_id
_entity_poly.type
_entity_poly.pdbx_seq_one_letter_code
_entity_poly.pdbx_strand_id
1 'polypeptide(L)'
;MRIKQTFRCYRFIFILILVLPITIQAQQNTDLDIINAKADAIRDAKADVNPFAWFTAGCLLSYTSVVLAGRAYSEGSITSEMQIPAALCVSTLGIATLYYSARPDPPTNRFIGKTPQYVETYIATYKQKSRNRQTLLAAAGVANGCLILSASTVGLAYGLTA
;
A
#
# COMPACT_ATOMS: atom_id res chain seq x y z
N MET A 1 -39.38 56.62 -4.87
CA MET A 1 -38.39 55.93 -4.00
C MET A 1 -37.82 54.61 -4.56
N ARG A 2 -38.40 53.95 -5.57
CA ARG A 2 -37.98 52.60 -6.03
C ARG A 2 -36.68 52.53 -6.86
N ILE A 3 -36.26 53.61 -7.53
CA ILE A 3 -35.09 53.60 -8.45
C ILE A 3 -33.74 53.42 -7.73
N LYS A 4 -33.59 53.92 -6.51
CA LYS A 4 -32.34 53.76 -5.74
C LYS A 4 -32.09 52.31 -5.30
N GLN A 5 -33.15 51.51 -5.21
CA GLN A 5 -33.09 50.13 -4.75
C GLN A 5 -32.69 49.18 -5.88
N THR A 6 -33.18 49.41 -7.10
CA THR A 6 -32.76 48.69 -8.31
C THR A 6 -31.29 48.94 -8.66
N PHE A 7 -30.79 50.18 -8.55
CA PHE A 7 -29.37 50.48 -8.76
C PHE A 7 -28.45 49.80 -7.73
N ARG A 8 -28.91 49.68 -6.47
CA ARG A 8 -28.19 48.94 -5.43
C ARG A 8 -28.09 47.46 -5.78
N CYS A 9 -29.19 46.82 -6.21
CA CYS A 9 -29.16 45.41 -6.61
C CYS A 9 -28.25 45.15 -7.81
N TYR A 10 -28.28 46.00 -8.84
CA TYR A 10 -27.46 45.83 -10.03
C TYR A 10 -25.95 45.92 -9.71
N ARG A 11 -25.59 46.82 -8.78
CA ARG A 11 -24.20 46.96 -8.32
C ARG A 11 -23.71 45.71 -7.57
N PHE A 12 -24.56 45.09 -6.74
CA PHE A 12 -24.23 43.84 -6.06
C PHE A 12 -24.14 42.65 -7.02
N ILE A 13 -25.06 42.55 -7.98
CA ILE A 13 -25.06 41.49 -9.01
C ILE A 13 -23.81 41.58 -9.88
N PHE A 14 -23.41 42.79 -10.30
CA PHE A 14 -22.20 43.00 -11.10
C PHE A 14 -20.92 42.62 -10.34
N ILE A 15 -20.84 42.92 -9.04
CA ILE A 15 -19.71 42.50 -8.19
C ILE A 15 -19.68 40.97 -8.05
N LEU A 16 -20.83 40.32 -7.88
CA LEU A 16 -20.94 38.85 -7.82
C LEU A 16 -20.46 38.19 -9.11
N ILE A 17 -20.86 38.72 -10.27
CA ILE A 17 -20.45 38.18 -11.58
C ILE A 17 -18.93 38.32 -11.79
N LEU A 18 -18.31 39.40 -11.32
CA LEU A 18 -16.86 39.59 -11.44
C LEU A 18 -16.05 38.72 -10.46
N VAL A 19 -16.60 38.38 -9.30
CA VAL A 19 -15.89 37.60 -8.27
C VAL A 19 -15.97 36.09 -8.52
N LEU A 20 -17.07 35.59 -9.10
CA LEU A 20 -17.28 34.16 -9.39
C LEU A 20 -16.19 33.49 -10.27
N PRO A 21 -15.72 34.07 -11.39
CA PRO A 21 -14.69 33.43 -12.21
C PRO A 21 -13.36 33.29 -11.45
N ILE A 22 -13.05 34.21 -10.54
CA ILE A 22 -11.80 34.21 -9.77
C ILE A 22 -11.80 33.06 -8.75
N THR A 23 -12.94 32.78 -8.11
CA THR A 23 -13.06 31.67 -7.14
C THR A 23 -13.06 30.30 -7.83
N ILE A 24 -13.67 30.19 -9.02
CA ILE A 24 -13.73 28.94 -9.78
C ILE A 24 -12.34 28.56 -10.33
N GLN A 25 -11.56 29.54 -10.81
CA GLN A 25 -10.22 29.29 -11.35
C GLN A 25 -9.26 28.74 -10.27
N ALA A 26 -9.37 29.24 -9.03
CA ALA A 26 -8.57 28.76 -7.91
C ALA A 26 -8.90 27.30 -7.54
N GLN A 27 -10.19 26.92 -7.56
CA GLN A 27 -10.61 25.54 -7.28
C GLN A 27 -10.19 24.55 -8.37
N GLN A 28 -10.27 24.94 -9.65
CA GLN A 28 -9.85 24.07 -10.75
C GLN A 28 -8.35 23.74 -10.71
N ASN A 29 -7.52 24.72 -10.31
CA ASN A 29 -6.08 24.52 -10.19
C ASN A 29 -5.74 23.54 -9.05
N THR A 30 -6.47 23.59 -7.93
CA THR A 30 -6.27 22.67 -6.80
C THR A 30 -6.69 21.23 -7.11
N ASP A 31 -7.81 21.04 -7.83
CA ASP A 31 -8.28 19.70 -8.17
C ASP A 31 -7.33 19.00 -9.16
N LEU A 32 -6.81 19.75 -10.13
CA LEU A 32 -5.83 19.24 -11.09
C LEU A 32 -4.53 18.82 -10.39
N ASP A 33 -4.05 19.60 -9.42
CA ASP A 33 -2.87 19.26 -8.64
C ASP A 33 -3.05 17.96 -7.83
N ILE A 34 -4.23 17.76 -7.22
CA ILE A 34 -4.54 16.53 -6.47
C ILE A 34 -4.55 15.30 -7.40
N ILE A 35 -5.10 15.43 -8.61
CA ILE A 35 -5.14 14.34 -9.59
C ILE A 35 -3.71 13.98 -10.02
N ASN A 36 -2.89 14.98 -10.35
CA ASN A 36 -1.50 14.78 -10.73
C ASN A 36 -0.69 14.15 -9.58
N ALA A 37 -0.89 14.60 -8.35
CA ALA A 37 -0.24 14.04 -7.16
C ALA A 37 -0.53 12.54 -7.00
N LYS A 38 -1.79 12.12 -7.18
CA LYS A 38 -2.18 10.71 -7.11
C LYS A 38 -1.57 9.87 -8.23
N ALA A 39 -1.61 10.38 -9.46
CA ALA A 39 -1.08 9.67 -10.62
C ALA A 39 0.44 9.47 -10.50
N ASP A 40 1.18 10.51 -10.13
CA ASP A 40 2.62 10.47 -9.92
C ASP A 40 2.99 9.54 -8.76
N ALA A 41 2.28 9.64 -7.63
CA ALA A 41 2.50 8.79 -6.46
C ALA A 41 2.29 7.30 -6.77
N ILE A 42 1.26 6.96 -7.55
CA ILE A 42 0.99 5.56 -7.96
C ILE A 42 2.10 5.06 -8.89
N ARG A 43 2.55 5.89 -9.83
CA ARG A 43 3.62 5.52 -10.76
C ARG A 43 4.93 5.25 -10.03
N ASP A 44 5.33 6.16 -9.16
CA ASP A 44 6.58 6.08 -8.42
C ASP A 44 6.53 4.91 -7.41
N ALA A 45 5.43 4.76 -6.66
CA ALA A 45 5.25 3.60 -5.75
C ALA A 45 5.27 2.25 -6.49
N LYS A 46 4.90 2.22 -7.78
CA LYS A 46 4.99 1.01 -8.59
C LYS A 46 6.41 0.71 -9.06
N ALA A 47 7.24 1.73 -9.27
CA ALA A 47 8.63 1.59 -9.68
C ALA A 47 9.54 1.20 -8.51
N ASP A 48 9.27 1.76 -7.32
CA ASP A 48 10.14 1.58 -6.15
C ASP A 48 9.96 0.21 -5.47
N VAL A 49 8.80 -0.43 -5.63
CA VAL A 49 8.54 -1.75 -5.05
C VAL A 49 8.97 -2.85 -6.01
N ASN A 50 10.09 -3.52 -5.71
CA ASN A 50 10.55 -4.70 -6.45
C ASN A 50 9.58 -5.89 -6.22
N PRO A 51 8.82 -6.33 -7.23
CA PRO A 51 7.80 -7.35 -7.03
C PRO A 51 8.39 -8.71 -6.64
N PHE A 52 9.51 -9.05 -7.27
CA PHE A 52 10.19 -10.32 -7.08
C PHE A 52 10.77 -10.42 -5.68
N ALA A 53 11.40 -9.35 -5.17
CA ALA A 53 11.97 -9.36 -3.82
C ALA A 53 10.90 -9.65 -2.74
N TRP A 54 9.74 -8.98 -2.81
CA TRP A 54 8.67 -9.18 -1.83
C TRP A 54 7.97 -10.52 -1.96
N PHE A 55 7.79 -11.01 -3.19
CA PHE A 55 7.27 -12.35 -3.42
C PHE A 55 8.21 -13.43 -2.86
N THR A 56 9.50 -13.35 -3.19
CA THR A 56 10.49 -14.34 -2.74
C THR A 56 10.70 -14.28 -1.23
N ALA A 57 10.70 -13.08 -0.64
CA ALA A 57 10.73 -12.91 0.81
C ALA A 57 9.54 -13.60 1.48
N GLY A 58 8.33 -13.46 0.94
CA GLY A 58 7.15 -14.18 1.44
C GLY A 58 7.30 -15.70 1.36
N CYS A 59 7.84 -16.22 0.26
CA CYS A 59 8.07 -17.65 0.08
C CYS A 59 9.10 -18.21 1.08
N LEU A 60 10.25 -17.54 1.23
CA LEU A 60 11.32 -17.96 2.12
C LEU A 60 10.90 -17.89 3.59
N LEU A 61 10.18 -16.85 3.99
CA LEU A 61 9.65 -16.73 5.35
C LEU A 61 8.64 -17.84 5.68
N SER A 62 7.78 -18.20 4.73
CA SER A 62 6.87 -19.34 4.87
C SER A 62 7.62 -20.66 5.03
N TYR A 63 8.67 -20.88 4.24
CA TYR A 63 9.50 -22.08 4.36
C TYR A 63 10.14 -22.20 5.75
N THR A 64 10.78 -21.13 6.21
CA THR A 64 11.44 -21.12 7.53
C THR A 64 10.45 -21.29 8.68
N SER A 65 9.25 -20.72 8.58
CA SER A 65 8.24 -20.83 9.65
C SER A 65 7.70 -22.25 9.78
N VAL A 66 7.49 -22.97 8.68
CA VAL A 66 7.04 -24.36 8.72
C VAL A 66 8.12 -25.29 9.27
N VAL A 67 9.39 -25.08 8.90
CA VAL A 67 10.51 -25.88 9.45
C VAL A 67 10.65 -25.66 10.97
N LEU A 68 10.60 -24.40 11.42
CA LEU A 68 10.66 -24.07 12.85
C LEU A 68 9.48 -24.65 13.64
N ALA A 69 8.26 -24.54 13.10
CA ALA A 69 7.08 -25.14 13.72
C ALA A 69 7.17 -26.68 13.76
N GLY A 70 7.70 -27.32 12.73
CA GLY A 70 7.95 -28.76 12.72
C GLY A 70 8.95 -29.20 13.80
N ARG A 71 10.02 -28.42 14.01
CA ARG A 71 10.99 -28.67 15.08
C ARG A 71 10.37 -28.52 16.47
N ALA A 72 9.66 -27.42 16.70
CA ALA A 72 8.97 -27.20 17.98
C ALA A 72 7.90 -28.27 18.27
N TYR A 73 7.25 -28.81 17.23
CA TYR A 73 6.37 -29.98 17.37
C TYR A 73 7.14 -31.24 17.78
N SER A 74 8.28 -31.52 17.13
CA SER A 74 9.11 -32.68 17.47
C SER A 74 9.68 -32.64 18.89
N GLU A 75 9.89 -31.44 19.44
CA GLU A 75 10.33 -31.22 20.82
C GLU A 75 9.17 -31.28 21.83
N GLY A 76 7.92 -31.46 21.38
CA GLY A 76 6.74 -31.48 22.23
C GLY A 76 6.34 -30.11 22.78
N SER A 77 6.93 -29.03 22.29
CA SER A 77 6.65 -27.66 22.75
C SER A 77 5.30 -27.12 22.27
N ILE A 78 4.78 -27.65 21.16
CA ILE A 78 3.50 -27.24 20.57
C ILE A 78 2.67 -28.45 20.13
N THR A 79 1.36 -28.37 20.32
CA THR A 79 0.40 -29.42 19.94
C THR A 79 0.10 -29.38 18.44
N SER A 80 -0.44 -30.48 17.89
CA SER A 80 -0.80 -30.58 16.46
C SER A 80 -1.79 -29.49 16.02
N GLU A 81 -2.73 -29.11 16.89
CA GLU A 81 -3.69 -28.03 16.61
C GLU A 81 -3.01 -26.65 16.53
N MET A 82 -1.87 -26.47 17.20
CA MET A 82 -1.16 -25.19 17.25
C MET A 82 -0.08 -25.03 16.16
N GLN A 83 0.22 -26.09 15.40
CA GLN A 83 1.30 -26.10 14.42
C GLN A 83 1.06 -25.11 13.25
N ILE A 84 -0.13 -25.16 12.64
CA ILE A 84 -0.51 -24.25 11.54
C ILE A 84 -0.61 -22.78 11.98
N PRO A 85 -1.33 -22.44 13.07
CA PRO A 85 -1.41 -21.05 13.51
C PRO A 85 -0.05 -20.50 13.96
N ALA A 86 0.83 -21.31 14.57
CA ALA A 86 2.19 -20.88 14.91
C ALA A 86 3.03 -20.54 13.66
N ALA A 87 2.97 -21.35 12.60
CA ALA A 87 3.69 -21.09 11.35
C ALA A 87 3.19 -19.82 10.62
N LEU A 88 1.89 -19.53 10.68
CA LEU A 88 1.30 -18.29 10.16
C LEU A 88 1.71 -17.06 10.99
N CYS A 89 1.79 -17.21 12.32
CA CYS A 89 2.23 -16.14 13.20
C CYS A 89 3.70 -15.73 12.91
N VAL A 90 4.60 -16.71 12.78
CA VAL A 90 6.03 -16.42 12.52
C VAL A 90 6.24 -15.75 11.15
N SER A 91 5.52 -16.19 10.12
CA SER A 91 5.61 -15.58 8.78
C SER A 91 5.04 -14.15 8.74
N THR A 92 3.94 -13.88 9.44
CA THR A 92 3.37 -12.52 9.53
C THR A 92 4.28 -11.55 10.30
N LEU A 93 4.89 -12.01 11.40
CA LEU A 93 5.89 -11.22 12.13
C LEU A 93 7.13 -10.93 11.28
N GLY A 94 7.64 -11.92 10.53
CA GLY A 94 8.76 -11.74 9.62
C GLY A 94 8.49 -10.71 8.52
N ILE A 95 7.29 -10.75 7.92
CA ILE A 95 6.87 -9.75 6.91
C ILE A 95 6.75 -8.37 7.54
N ALA A 96 6.18 -8.26 8.75
CA ALA A 96 6.08 -6.99 9.45
C ALA A 96 7.47 -6.39 9.75
N THR A 97 8.42 -7.20 10.21
CA THR A 97 9.80 -6.73 10.45
C THR A 97 10.48 -6.25 9.17
N LEU A 98 10.42 -7.03 8.08
CA LEU A 98 10.95 -6.62 6.78
C LEU A 98 10.29 -5.32 6.28
N TYR A 99 8.99 -5.19 6.52
CA TYR A 99 8.23 -4.00 6.17
C TYR A 99 8.68 -2.76 6.95
N TYR A 100 9.03 -2.87 8.24
CA TYR A 100 9.55 -1.74 9.00
C TYR A 100 10.95 -1.32 8.57
N SER A 101 11.81 -2.27 8.18
CA SER A 101 13.20 -1.98 7.78
C SER A 101 13.35 -1.53 6.31
N ALA A 102 12.49 -1.98 5.40
CA ALA A 102 12.63 -1.76 3.96
C ALA A 102 11.54 -0.82 3.39
N ARG A 103 11.19 0.24 4.13
CA ARG A 103 10.24 1.24 3.63
C ARG A 103 10.88 2.08 2.53
N PRO A 104 10.28 2.15 1.34
CA PRO A 104 10.77 3.04 0.30
C PRO A 104 10.41 4.49 0.69
N ASP A 105 11.40 5.36 0.64
CA ASP A 105 11.21 6.79 0.87
C ASP A 105 10.67 7.47 -0.38
N PRO A 106 9.69 8.37 -0.26
CA PRO A 106 9.16 9.08 -1.40
C PRO A 106 10.24 9.98 -2.04
N PRO A 107 10.30 10.06 -3.38
CA PRO A 107 11.32 10.85 -4.07
C PRO A 107 11.12 12.35 -3.79
N THR A 108 12.06 12.94 -3.04
CA THR A 108 11.98 14.33 -2.55
C THR A 108 12.11 15.38 -3.64
N ASN A 109 12.74 15.05 -4.77
CA ASN A 109 12.83 15.92 -5.94
C ASN A 109 11.46 16.28 -6.54
N ARG A 110 10.40 15.51 -6.26
CA ARG A 110 9.02 15.78 -6.71
C ARG A 110 8.39 17.00 -6.04
N PHE A 111 8.94 17.49 -4.92
CA PHE A 111 8.26 18.49 -4.08
C PHE A 111 8.68 19.93 -4.37
N ILE A 112 9.73 20.15 -5.19
CA ILE A 112 10.21 21.50 -5.50
C ILE A 112 9.15 22.25 -6.30
N GLY A 113 8.68 23.38 -5.77
CA GLY A 113 7.68 24.24 -6.41
C GLY A 113 6.25 23.69 -6.40
N LYS A 114 5.97 22.64 -5.60
CA LYS A 114 4.62 22.08 -5.46
C LYS A 114 3.88 22.68 -4.27
N THR A 115 2.55 22.70 -4.38
CA THR A 115 1.66 23.15 -3.30
C THR A 115 1.72 22.17 -2.12
N PRO A 116 1.52 22.62 -0.86
CA PRO A 116 1.46 21.73 0.29
C PRO A 116 0.41 20.61 0.12
N GLN A 117 -0.73 20.94 -0.48
CA GLN A 117 -1.81 19.98 -0.77
C GLN A 117 -1.38 18.88 -1.75
N TYR A 118 -0.59 19.23 -2.78
CA TYR A 118 0.01 18.25 -3.68
C TYR A 118 0.93 17.30 -2.89
N VAL A 119 1.83 17.84 -2.07
CA VAL A 119 2.82 17.07 -1.32
C VAL A 119 2.15 16.10 -0.34
N GLU A 120 1.15 16.57 0.42
CA GLU A 120 0.41 15.73 1.36
C GLU A 120 -0.34 14.60 0.65
N THR A 121 -1.07 14.93 -0.42
CA THR A 121 -1.81 13.94 -1.22
C THR A 121 -0.86 12.91 -1.82
N TYR A 122 0.28 13.36 -2.36
CA TYR A 122 1.30 12.52 -2.94
C TYR A 122 1.85 11.55 -1.89
N ILE A 123 2.32 12.05 -0.74
CA ILE A 123 2.94 11.23 0.31
C ILE A 123 1.94 10.21 0.86
N ALA A 124 0.70 10.62 1.11
CA ALA A 124 -0.34 9.71 1.61
C ALA A 124 -0.64 8.59 0.61
N THR A 125 -0.81 8.94 -0.67
CA THR A 125 -1.11 7.99 -1.74
C THR A 125 0.07 7.05 -1.99
N TYR A 126 1.29 7.58 -2.02
CA TYR A 126 2.52 6.82 -2.22
C TYR A 126 2.68 5.77 -1.12
N LYS A 127 2.60 6.19 0.16
CA LYS A 127 2.71 5.29 1.32
C LYS A 127 1.60 4.24 1.32
N GLN A 128 0.37 4.61 0.98
CA GLN A 128 -0.71 3.63 0.88
C GLN A 128 -0.46 2.61 -0.22
N LYS A 129 -0.02 3.06 -1.40
CA LYS A 129 0.13 2.17 -2.56
C LYS A 129 1.34 1.26 -2.45
N SER A 130 2.47 1.76 -1.94
CA SER A 130 3.66 0.95 -1.68
C SER A 130 3.35 -0.14 -0.65
N ARG A 131 2.70 0.22 0.47
CA ARG A 131 2.23 -0.73 1.49
C ARG A 131 1.39 -1.85 0.92
N ASN A 132 0.31 -1.49 0.23
CA ASN A 132 -0.61 -2.49 -0.33
C ASN A 132 0.10 -3.42 -1.32
N ARG A 133 1.09 -2.92 -2.06
CA ARG A 133 1.82 -3.75 -3.01
C ARG A 133 2.79 -4.69 -2.31
N GLN A 134 3.54 -4.21 -1.32
CA GLN A 134 4.46 -5.02 -0.52
C GLN A 134 3.70 -6.15 0.20
N THR A 135 2.59 -5.82 0.87
CA THR A 135 1.79 -6.81 1.60
C THR A 135 1.14 -7.83 0.66
N LEU A 136 0.60 -7.40 -0.48
CA LEU A 136 -0.02 -8.30 -1.45
C LEU A 136 1.00 -9.28 -2.04
N LEU A 137 2.19 -8.80 -2.42
CA LEU A 137 3.24 -9.64 -2.99
C LEU A 137 3.82 -10.61 -1.96
N ALA A 138 4.05 -10.14 -0.73
CA ALA A 138 4.51 -10.99 0.36
C ALA A 138 3.47 -12.07 0.70
N ALA A 139 2.18 -11.71 0.77
CA ALA A 139 1.10 -12.66 0.99
C ALA A 139 1.00 -13.68 -0.14
N ALA A 140 1.14 -13.26 -1.40
CA ALA A 140 1.19 -14.17 -2.55
C ALA A 140 2.38 -15.14 -2.45
N GLY A 141 3.55 -14.64 -2.01
CA GLY A 141 4.73 -15.45 -1.73
C GLY A 141 4.50 -16.49 -0.63
N VAL A 142 3.89 -16.09 0.48
CA VAL A 142 3.54 -17.00 1.60
C VAL A 142 2.59 -18.09 1.13
N ALA A 143 1.52 -17.72 0.42
CA ALA A 143 0.53 -18.66 -0.11
C ALA A 143 1.18 -19.69 -1.04
N ASN A 144 2.05 -19.24 -1.95
CA ASN A 144 2.78 -20.12 -2.86
C ASN A 144 3.75 -21.04 -2.11
N GLY A 145 4.47 -20.51 -1.11
CA GLY A 145 5.37 -21.30 -0.25
C GLY A 145 4.65 -22.42 0.49
N CYS A 146 3.46 -22.14 1.03
CA CYS A 146 2.63 -23.15 1.69
C CYS A 146 2.19 -24.27 0.74
N LEU A 147 1.83 -23.93 -0.51
CA LEU A 147 1.42 -24.91 -1.53
C LEU A 147 2.57 -25.83 -1.96
N ILE A 148 3.78 -25.29 -2.12
CA ILE A 148 4.96 -26.09 -2.49
C ILE A 148 5.27 -27.12 -1.39
N LEU A 149 5.13 -26.73 -0.13
CA LEU A 149 5.37 -27.61 1.01
C LEU A 149 4.35 -28.73 1.12
N SER A 150 3.05 -28.42 0.97
CA SER A 150 2.01 -29.45 0.99
C SER A 150 2.15 -30.44 -0.16
N ALA A 151 2.57 -30.00 -1.34
CA ALA A 151 2.87 -30.90 -2.46
C ALA A 151 4.10 -31.78 -2.18
N SER A 152 5.13 -31.24 -1.53
CA SER A 152 6.39 -31.96 -1.27
C SER A 152 6.24 -33.05 -0.21
N THR A 153 5.46 -32.81 0.85
CA THR A 153 5.18 -33.83 1.88
C THR A 153 4.31 -34.96 1.35
N VAL A 154 3.32 -34.63 0.51
CA VAL A 154 2.48 -35.60 -0.19
C VAL A 154 3.31 -36.43 -1.17
N GLY A 155 4.17 -35.80 -1.97
CA GLY A 155 5.03 -36.50 -2.93
C GLY A 155 6.00 -37.48 -2.26
N LEU A 156 6.56 -37.14 -1.10
CA LEU A 156 7.41 -38.06 -0.32
C LEU A 156 6.58 -39.19 0.32
N ALA A 157 5.37 -38.91 0.82
CA ALA A 157 4.51 -39.94 1.40
C ALA A 157 4.06 -40.99 0.37
N TYR A 158 3.73 -40.56 -0.85
CA TYR A 158 3.34 -41.46 -1.94
C TYR A 158 4.54 -42.07 -2.69
N GLY A 159 5.68 -41.40 -2.72
CA GLY A 159 6.91 -41.92 -3.34
C GLY A 159 7.68 -42.94 -2.48
N LEU A 160 7.49 -42.94 -1.15
CA LEU A 160 8.03 -43.96 -0.24
C LEU A 160 7.12 -45.19 -0.08
N THR A 161 5.89 -45.15 -0.60
CA THR A 161 4.93 -46.26 -0.56
C THR A 161 4.81 -47.01 -1.89
N ALA A 162 5.58 -46.63 -2.92
CA ALA A 162 5.73 -47.33 -4.20
C ALA A 162 7.11 -48.02 -4.28
#